data_AF-A0A849AJE1-F1
#
_entry.id   AF-A0A849AJE1-F1
#
_cell.length_a   1.000
_cell.length_b   1.000
_cell.length_c   1.000
_cell.angle_alpha   90.00
_cell.angle_beta   90.00
_cell.angle_gamma   90.00
#
_symmetry.space_group_name_H-M   'P 1'
#
loop_
_entity.id
_entity.type
_entity.pdbx_description
1 polymer ?
#
loop_
_entity_poly.entity_id
_entity_poly.type
_entity_poly.pdbx_seq_one_letter_code
_entity_poly.pdbx_strand_id
1 'polypeptide(L)'
;MSNESSPDTTRDLSELIAARVEDVRGVQGLHGGAFGQVGTYLPGRRVTGIRRSEHGWDIHVVLAAGAPIAATADAVRDAARAAGAQGPVDVAVEDIADHADSA
;
A
#
# COMPACT_ATOMS: atom_id res chain seq x y z
N MET A 1 11.32 -11.51 -38.56
CA MET A 1 10.21 -11.04 -37.71
C MET A 1 10.69 -11.09 -36.28
N SER A 2 11.33 -10.02 -35.79
CA SER A 2 11.85 -9.96 -34.43
C SER A 2 11.68 -8.54 -33.93
N ASN A 3 10.56 -8.32 -33.25
CA ASN A 3 10.25 -7.18 -32.39
C ASN A 3 8.97 -7.62 -31.63
N GLU A 4 8.76 -7.47 -30.32
CA GLU A 4 9.07 -6.34 -29.46
C GLU A 4 9.16 -6.77 -27.98
N SER A 5 10.04 -6.08 -27.24
CA SER A 5 9.91 -5.61 -25.85
C SER A 5 9.86 -6.62 -24.69
N SER A 6 10.92 -6.52 -23.87
CA SER A 6 11.05 -6.97 -22.47
C SER A 6 9.77 -6.75 -21.64
N PRO A 7 9.51 -7.55 -20.59
CA PRO A 7 8.37 -7.32 -19.71
C PRO A 7 8.39 -5.87 -19.22
N ASP A 8 7.26 -5.20 -19.42
CA ASP A 8 6.99 -3.80 -19.12
C ASP A 8 7.66 -3.38 -17.79
N THR A 9 8.78 -2.66 -17.89
CA THR A 9 9.63 -2.27 -16.76
C THR A 9 9.11 -1.00 -16.08
N THR A 10 7.99 -0.44 -16.57
CA THR A 10 7.31 0.69 -15.94
C THR A 10 6.64 0.21 -14.66
N ARG A 11 7.05 0.78 -13.52
CA ARG A 11 6.45 0.47 -12.21
C ARG A 11 4.97 0.86 -12.21
N ASP A 12 4.10 -0.06 -11.81
CA ASP A 12 2.67 0.22 -11.70
C ASP A 12 2.41 1.23 -10.56
N LEU A 13 1.36 2.04 -10.68
CA LEU A 13 1.03 3.04 -9.66
C LEU A 13 0.77 2.41 -8.28
N SER A 14 0.22 1.19 -8.21
CA SER A 14 0.06 0.48 -6.94
C SER A 14 1.39 0.17 -6.26
N GLU A 15 2.44 -0.13 -7.02
CA GLU A 15 3.79 -0.37 -6.49
C GLU A 15 4.45 0.94 -6.01
N LEU A 16 4.19 2.04 -6.70
CA LEU A 16 4.66 3.36 -6.28
C LEU A 16 3.98 3.82 -4.98
N ILE A 17 2.66 3.62 -4.89
CA ILE A 17 1.89 3.91 -3.66
C ILE A 17 2.40 3.03 -2.52
N ALA A 18 2.54 1.72 -2.73
CA ALA A 18 3.04 0.80 -1.70
C ALA A 18 4.37 1.28 -1.11
N ALA A 19 5.35 1.58 -1.97
CA ALA A 19 6.66 2.05 -1.53
C ALA A 19 6.58 3.38 -0.75
N ARG A 20 5.72 4.31 -1.16
CA ARG A 20 5.54 5.58 -0.44
C ARG A 20 4.86 5.42 0.91
N VAL A 21 3.94 4.46 1.03
CA VAL A 21 3.25 4.17 2.29
C VAL A 21 4.20 3.50 3.28
N GLU A 22 5.05 2.58 2.83
CA GLU A 22 6.08 1.96 3.67
C GLU A 22 7.12 2.98 4.18
N ASP A 23 7.37 4.06 3.44
CA ASP A 23 8.24 5.17 3.88
C ASP A 23 7.60 6.06 4.98
N VAL A 24 6.31 5.90 5.30
CA VAL A 24 5.62 6.73 6.31
C VAL A 24 6.02 6.29 7.73
N ARG A 25 6.55 7.23 8.52
CA ARG A 25 6.87 6.98 9.94
C ARG A 25 5.64 6.47 10.69
N GLY A 26 5.80 5.32 11.34
CA GLY A 26 4.75 4.68 12.13
C GLY A 26 3.98 3.60 11.37
N VAL A 27 4.21 3.44 10.06
CA VAL A 27 3.80 2.24 9.30
C VAL A 27 4.90 1.19 9.47
N GLN A 28 4.52 -0.02 9.91
CA GLN A 28 5.43 -1.18 9.95
C GLN A 28 5.37 -2.02 8.68
N GLY A 29 4.24 -1.97 7.96
CA GLY A 29 4.10 -2.66 6.70
C GLY A 29 2.68 -2.54 6.13
N LEU A 30 2.48 -3.18 4.98
CA LEU A 30 1.19 -3.32 4.32
C LEU A 30 0.54 -4.64 4.71
N HIS A 31 -0.77 -4.63 4.94
CA HIS A 31 -1.54 -5.81 5.29
C HIS A 31 -2.47 -6.23 4.15
N GLY A 32 -2.61 -7.52 3.88
CA GLY A 32 -3.50 -8.02 2.82
C GLY A 32 -5.00 -7.93 3.13
N GLY A 33 -5.39 -7.27 4.23
CA GLY A 33 -6.74 -7.32 4.79
C GLY A 33 -7.12 -8.71 5.31
N ALA A 34 -8.32 -8.83 5.90
CA ALA A 34 -8.87 -10.13 6.30
C ALA A 34 -8.87 -11.11 5.10
N PHE A 35 -8.30 -12.30 5.31
CA PHE A 35 -8.14 -13.36 4.30
C PHE A 35 -7.22 -13.00 3.11
N GLY A 36 -6.40 -11.95 3.21
CA GLY A 36 -5.47 -11.60 2.13
C GLY A 36 -6.18 -11.17 0.84
N GLN A 37 -7.36 -10.56 0.93
CA GLN A 37 -8.16 -10.16 -0.24
C GLN A 37 -7.79 -8.78 -0.80
N VAL A 38 -7.03 -7.99 -0.04
CA VAL A 38 -6.58 -6.66 -0.45
C VAL A 38 -5.23 -6.77 -1.15
N GLY A 39 -5.23 -6.48 -2.44
CA GLY A 39 -4.02 -6.37 -3.23
C GLY A 39 -4.33 -6.10 -4.70
N THR A 40 -3.36 -5.50 -5.37
CA THR A 40 -3.36 -5.30 -6.81
C THR A 40 -2.61 -6.47 -7.46
N TYR A 41 -3.29 -7.19 -8.33
CA TYR A 41 -2.70 -8.31 -9.08
C TYR A 41 -2.20 -7.80 -10.43
N LEU A 42 -0.89 -7.89 -10.63
CA LEU A 42 -0.20 -7.48 -11.86
C LEU A 42 0.30 -8.75 -12.58
N PRO A 43 0.68 -8.66 -13.86
CA PRO A 43 1.30 -9.78 -14.55
C PRO A 43 2.53 -10.31 -13.78
N GLY A 44 2.43 -11.55 -13.28
CA GLY A 44 3.50 -12.26 -12.59
C GLY A 44 3.80 -11.82 -11.15
N ARG A 45 3.04 -10.87 -10.57
CA ARG A 45 3.30 -10.37 -9.22
C ARG A 45 2.06 -9.78 -8.56
N ARG A 46 2.13 -9.56 -7.25
CA ARG A 46 1.04 -8.97 -6.46
C ARG A 46 1.60 -7.86 -5.57
N VAL A 47 0.87 -6.75 -5.49
CA VAL A 47 1.09 -5.69 -4.50
C VAL A 47 0.10 -5.90 -3.36
N THR A 48 0.59 -6.29 -2.18
CA THR A 48 -0.26 -6.54 -1.00
C THR A 48 -0.72 -5.23 -0.39
N GLY A 49 -1.96 -5.21 0.12
CA GLY A 49 -2.50 -4.10 0.91
C GLY A 49 -2.85 -2.83 0.14
N ILE A 50 -2.55 -2.77 -1.15
CA ILE A 50 -3.00 -1.70 -2.04
C ILE A 50 -4.05 -2.28 -2.99
N ARG A 51 -5.23 -1.67 -3.06
CA ARG A 51 -6.26 -2.03 -4.03
C ARG A 51 -6.81 -0.77 -4.69
N ARG A 52 -6.91 -0.78 -6.01
CA ARG A 52 -7.70 0.21 -6.74
C ARG A 52 -9.13 -0.29 -6.90
N SER A 53 -10.10 0.49 -6.45
CA SER A 53 -11.53 0.25 -6.68
C SER A 53 -12.07 1.22 -7.73
N GLU A 54 -13.35 1.06 -8.09
CA GLU A 54 -14.04 2.03 -8.96
C GLU A 54 -14.23 3.41 -8.28
N HIS A 55 -14.13 3.46 -6.95
CA HIS A 55 -14.36 4.66 -6.14
C HIS A 55 -13.08 5.34 -5.66
N GLY A 56 -11.90 4.72 -5.86
CA GLY A 56 -10.64 5.25 -5.36
C GLY A 56 -9.62 4.17 -5.01
N TRP A 57 -8.93 4.37 -3.89
CA TRP A 57 -7.89 3.47 -3.39
C TRP A 57 -8.19 3.00 -1.98
N ASP A 58 -8.05 1.71 -1.75
CA ASP A 58 -8.03 1.11 -0.42
C ASP A 58 -6.58 0.77 -0.07
N ILE A 59 -6.14 1.23 1.10
CA ILE A 59 -4.79 1.01 1.62
C ILE A 59 -4.88 0.41 3.02
N HIS A 60 -4.34 -0.79 3.17
CA HIS A 60 -4.41 -1.56 4.40
C HIS A 60 -3.00 -1.65 5.00
N VAL A 61 -2.85 -1.17 6.23
CA VAL A 61 -1.54 -0.98 6.89
C VAL A 61 -1.50 -1.65 8.26
N VAL A 62 -0.29 -2.02 8.68
CA VAL A 62 0.04 -2.32 10.07
C VAL A 62 0.79 -1.11 10.62
N LEU A 63 0.37 -0.59 11.77
CA LEU A 63 1.08 0.50 12.42
C LEU A 63 1.97 0.00 13.56
N ALA A 64 2.99 0.78 13.88
CA ALA A 64 3.81 0.56 15.07
C ALA A 64 3.03 0.93 16.33
N ALA A 65 3.18 0.14 17.40
CA ALA A 65 2.64 0.49 18.71
C ALA A 65 3.13 1.88 19.16
N GLY A 66 2.19 2.70 19.65
CA GLY A 66 2.43 4.08 20.04
C GLY A 66 2.41 5.09 18.87
N ALA A 67 2.26 4.66 17.62
CA ALA A 67 2.02 5.58 16.51
C ALA A 67 0.63 6.23 16.65
N PRO A 68 0.50 7.55 16.41
CA PRO A 68 -0.79 8.25 16.49
C PRO A 68 -1.68 7.86 15.30
N ILE A 69 -2.54 6.84 15.49
CA ILE A 69 -3.36 6.19 14.45
C ILE A 69 -3.94 7.17 13.41
N ALA A 70 -4.71 8.18 13.86
CA ALA A 70 -5.37 9.12 12.94
C ALA A 70 -4.36 9.93 12.12
N ALA A 71 -3.33 10.48 12.77
CA ALA A 71 -2.31 11.28 12.10
C ALA A 71 -1.45 10.43 11.15
N THR A 72 -1.16 9.17 11.51
CA THR A 72 -0.46 8.23 10.62
C THR A 72 -1.32 7.86 9.42
N ALA A 73 -2.62 7.62 9.60
CA ALA A 73 -3.53 7.37 8.48
C ALA A 73 -3.63 8.57 7.53
N ASP A 74 -3.63 9.80 8.04
CA ASP A 74 -3.61 11.01 7.20
C ASP A 74 -2.29 11.13 6.42
N ALA A 75 -1.15 10.86 7.07
CA ALA A 75 0.14 10.83 6.39
C ALA A 75 0.20 9.75 5.28
N VAL A 76 -0.44 8.59 5.48
CA VAL A 76 -0.60 7.55 4.44
C VAL A 76 -1.41 8.06 3.26
N ARG A 77 -2.52 8.77 3.50
CA ARG A 77 -3.33 9.38 2.41
C ARG A 77 -2.51 10.38 1.62
N ASP A 78 -1.72 11.22 2.29
CA ASP A 78 -0.89 12.23 1.64
C ASP A 78 0.26 11.60 0.85
N ALA A 79 0.90 10.55 1.38
CA ALA A 79 1.92 9.79 0.68
C ALA A 79 1.37 9.14 -0.61
N ALA A 80 0.17 8.55 -0.55
CA ALA A 80 -0.50 7.97 -1.71
C ALA A 80 -0.83 9.02 -2.78
N ARG A 81 -1.34 10.19 -2.38
CA ARG A 81 -1.62 11.32 -3.29
C ARG A 81 -0.34 11.85 -3.93
N ALA A 82 0.73 11.99 -3.16
CA ALA A 82 2.04 12.39 -3.67
C ALA A 82 2.62 11.37 -4.67
N ALA A 83 2.30 10.09 -4.51
CA ALA A 83 2.64 9.04 -5.48
C ALA A 83 1.81 9.09 -6.78
N GLY A 84 0.71 9.85 -6.79
CA GLY A 84 -0.19 10.01 -7.94
C GLY A 84 -1.56 9.35 -7.79
N ALA A 85 -1.95 8.90 -6.59
CA ALA A 85 -3.30 8.40 -6.35
C ALA A 85 -4.34 9.50 -6.63
N GLN A 86 -5.32 9.17 -7.47
CA GLN A 86 -6.46 10.04 -7.78
C GLN A 86 -7.74 9.50 -7.13
N GLY A 87 -8.60 10.41 -6.69
CA GLY A 87 -9.85 10.08 -6.01
C GLY A 87 -9.70 9.87 -4.48
N PRO A 88 -10.78 9.41 -3.83
CA PRO A 88 -10.76 8.98 -2.43
C PRO A 88 -9.65 7.96 -2.11
N VAL A 89 -9.06 8.10 -0.92
CA VAL A 89 -8.08 7.14 -0.37
C VAL A 89 -8.56 6.74 1.01
N ASP A 90 -9.08 5.52 1.09
CA ASP A 90 -9.51 4.89 2.33
C ASP A 90 -8.35 4.10 2.93
N VAL A 91 -8.07 4.37 4.21
CA VAL A 91 -6.97 3.77 4.94
C VAL A 91 -7.54 2.95 6.08
N ALA A 92 -7.29 1.64 6.05
CA ALA A 92 -7.63 0.70 7.11
C ALA A 92 -6.37 0.34 7.89
N VAL A 93 -6.42 0.53 9.20
CA VAL A 93 -5.40 0.02 10.12
C VAL A 93 -5.85 -1.35 10.55
N GLU A 94 -5.18 -2.37 10.03
CA GLU A 94 -5.57 -3.77 10.22
C GLU A 94 -4.96 -4.35 11.49
N ASP A 95 -3.80 -3.84 11.89
CA ASP A 95 -3.09 -4.32 13.07
C ASP A 95 -2.16 -3.23 13.66
N ILE A 96 -1.81 -3.41 14.93
CA ILE A 96 -0.82 -2.61 15.66
C ILE A 96 0.26 -3.57 16.16
N ALA A 97 1.44 -3.53 15.54
CA ALA A 97 2.55 -4.39 15.91
C ALA A 97 3.45 -3.69 16.94
N ASP A 98 3.76 -4.40 18.02
CA ASP A 98 4.88 -4.04 18.90
C ASP A 98 6.21 -4.31 18.18
N HIS A 99 7.23 -3.49 18.43
CA HIS A 99 8.55 -3.69 17.81
C HIS A 99 9.20 -5.04 18.19
N ALA A 100 8.67 -5.71 19.23
CA ALA A 100 9.11 -7.02 19.71
C ALA A 100 8.44 -8.20 18.99
N ASP A 101 7.42 -7.99 18.15
CA ASP A 101 6.75 -9.08 17.42
C ASP A 101 7.48 -9.38 16.09
N SER A 102 8.77 -9.62 16.21
CA SER A 102 9.63 -10.18 15.17
C SER A 102 10.30 -11.40 15.78
N ALA A 103 9.52 -12.45 15.98
CA ALA A 103 9.99 -13.80 16.29
C ALA A 103 10.22 -14.60 15.00
#